data_AF-A0A376RDM2-F1
#
_entry.id   AF-A0A376RDM2-F1
#
_cell.length_a   1.000
_cell.length_b   1.000
_cell.length_c   1.000
_cell.angle_alpha   90.00
_cell.angle_beta   90.00
_cell.angle_gamma   90.00
#
_symmetry.space_group_name_H-M   'P 1'
#
loop_
_entity.id
_entity.type
_entity.pdbx_description
1 polymer ?
#
loop_
_entity_poly.entity_id
_entity_poly.type
_entity_poly.pdbx_seq_one_letter_code
_entity_poly.pdbx_strand_id
1 'polypeptide(L)'
;MVSRRVQALLDQLRAQGIQDEQVLNALAAVPREKFVDEAFEQKAWDNIALPIGQGQTISQPYMVARMTELLELTPQSRVLEIGTGSGYQTAILAHLVQHVCSVERIKGLQWQARRRLKNLDLHNVSTRHGDGWQGWQARCAV
;
A
#
# COMPACT_ATOMS: atom_id res chain seq x y z
N MET A 1 4.41 -9.17 18.55
CA MET A 1 3.78 -8.15 19.41
C MET A 1 3.77 -6.85 18.63
N VAL A 2 2.60 -6.23 18.42
CA VAL A 2 2.46 -4.98 17.65
C VAL A 2 3.13 -3.85 18.44
N SER A 3 3.91 -2.99 17.78
CA SER A 3 4.62 -1.91 18.48
C SER A 3 3.66 -0.86 19.01
N ARG A 4 4.04 -0.13 20.07
CA ARG A 4 3.21 0.94 20.66
C ARG A 4 2.82 2.02 19.65
N ARG A 5 3.71 2.32 18.68
CA ARG A 5 3.46 3.31 17.61
C ARG A 5 2.38 2.83 16.65
N VAL A 6 2.44 1.55 16.26
CA VAL A 6 1.42 0.94 15.39
C VAL A 6 0.07 0.92 16.11
N GLN A 7 0.02 0.48 17.38
CA GLN A 7 -1.23 0.46 18.14
C GLN A 7 -1.86 1.85 18.26
N ALA A 8 -1.08 2.87 18.59
CA ALA A 8 -1.57 4.25 18.68
C ALA A 8 -2.16 4.75 17.36
N LEU A 9 -1.53 4.42 16.23
CA LEU A 9 -2.08 4.73 14.91
C LEU A 9 -3.41 3.99 14.68
N LEU A 10 -3.48 2.68 14.96
CA LEU A 10 -4.71 1.92 14.75
C LEU A 10 -5.87 2.44 15.61
N ASP A 11 -5.61 2.81 16.86
CA ASP A 11 -6.62 3.41 17.74
C ASP A 11 -7.10 4.77 17.21
N GLN A 12 -6.17 5.58 16.67
CA GLN A 12 -6.52 6.82 15.98
C GLN A 12 -7.40 6.56 14.75
N LEU A 13 -7.08 5.55 13.93
CA LEU A 13 -7.87 5.22 12.74
C LEU A 13 -9.28 4.73 13.09
N ARG A 14 -9.43 3.92 14.15
CA ARG A 14 -10.74 3.53 14.69
C ARG A 14 -11.54 4.74 15.15
N ALA A 15 -10.91 5.65 15.89
CA ALA A 15 -11.55 6.89 16.33
C ALA A 15 -11.98 7.80 15.16
N GLN A 16 -11.31 7.68 14.00
CA GLN A 16 -11.67 8.36 12.75
C GLN A 16 -12.72 7.61 11.91
N GLY A 17 -13.25 6.49 12.41
CA GLY A 17 -14.38 5.78 11.81
C GLY A 17 -14.03 4.62 10.88
N ILE A 18 -12.76 4.20 10.82
CA ILE A 18 -12.39 2.94 10.15
C ILE A 18 -12.88 1.77 11.01
N GLN A 19 -13.73 0.92 10.45
CA GLN A 19 -14.40 -0.18 11.15
C GLN A 19 -13.95 -1.55 10.64
N ASP A 20 -13.41 -1.64 9.43
CA ASP A 20 -12.91 -2.90 8.87
C ASP A 20 -11.63 -3.36 9.58
N GLU A 21 -11.78 -4.35 10.46
CA GLU A 21 -10.68 -4.98 11.18
C GLU A 21 -9.73 -5.77 10.27
N GLN A 22 -10.17 -6.26 9.12
CA GLN A 22 -9.26 -6.91 8.16
C GLN A 22 -8.29 -5.87 7.57
N VAL A 23 -8.81 -4.68 7.22
CA VAL A 23 -8.00 -3.55 6.75
C VAL A 23 -7.02 -3.10 7.84
N LEU A 24 -7.48 -2.90 9.07
CA LEU A 24 -6.60 -2.50 10.19
C LEU A 24 -5.49 -3.53 10.46
N ASN A 25 -5.81 -4.82 10.40
CA ASN A 25 -4.83 -5.89 10.54
C ASN A 25 -3.80 -5.89 9.39
N ALA A 26 -4.23 -5.64 8.15
CA ALA A 26 -3.31 -5.50 7.02
C ALA A 26 -2.36 -4.30 7.19
N LEU A 27 -2.86 -3.15 7.66
CA LEU A 27 -2.02 -1.99 7.99
C LEU A 27 -1.01 -2.31 9.10
N ALA A 28 -1.42 -3.08 10.12
CA ALA A 28 -0.53 -3.48 11.21
C ALA A 28 0.56 -4.47 10.77
N ALA A 29 0.26 -5.33 9.79
CA ALA A 29 1.17 -6.34 9.28
C ALA A 29 2.23 -5.79 8.32
N VAL A 30 1.94 -4.70 7.61
CA VAL A 30 2.85 -4.12 6.63
C VAL A 30 3.74 -3.06 7.28
N PRO A 31 5.08 -3.25 7.32
CA PRO A 31 6.02 -2.34 7.99
C PRO A 31 6.18 -1.04 7.19
N ARG A 32 5.34 -0.04 7.47
CA ARG A 32 5.25 1.22 6.71
C ARG A 32 6.58 1.97 6.61
N GLU A 33 7.45 1.84 7.61
CA GLU A 33 8.81 2.40 7.61
C GLU A 33 9.68 1.90 6.46
N LYS A 34 9.46 0.68 5.95
CA LYS A 34 10.22 0.13 4.81
C LYS A 34 9.84 0.80 3.48
N PHE A 35 8.78 1.61 3.45
CA PHE A 35 8.23 2.26 2.27
C PHE A 35 8.53 3.76 2.20
N VAL A 36 9.29 4.29 3.16
CA VAL A 36 9.74 5.68 3.19
C VAL A 36 11.27 5.75 3.18
N ASP A 37 11.80 6.96 3.02
CA ASP A 37 13.22 7.24 3.23
C ASP A 37 13.57 7.10 4.73
N GLU A 38 14.80 6.72 5.04
CA GLU A 38 15.30 6.56 6.42
C GLU A 38 15.15 7.86 7.22
N ALA A 39 15.27 9.03 6.57
CA ALA A 39 15.03 10.33 7.18
C ALA A 39 13.60 10.50 7.74
N PHE A 40 12.64 9.69 7.32
CA PHE A 40 11.24 9.72 7.75
C PHE A 40 10.81 8.52 8.60
N GLU A 41 11.70 7.61 8.98
CA GLU A 41 11.37 6.40 9.76
C GLU A 41 10.66 6.72 11.09
N GLN A 42 11.09 7.79 11.76
CA GLN A 42 10.46 8.26 13.00
C GLN A 42 9.05 8.80 12.80
N LYS A 43 8.68 9.17 11.57
CA LYS A 43 7.34 9.67 11.20
C LYS A 43 6.51 8.65 10.42
N ALA A 44 7.06 7.47 10.12
CA ALA A 44 6.42 6.48 9.25
C ALA A 44 5.01 6.07 9.75
N TRP A 45 4.81 6.03 11.06
CA TRP A 45 3.56 5.65 11.72
C TRP A 45 2.70 6.84 12.16
N ASP A 46 3.10 8.06 11.82
CA ASP A 46 2.25 9.23 12.02
C ASP A 46 1.17 9.24 10.93
N ASN A 47 -0.01 9.76 11.25
CA ASN A 47 -1.11 9.83 10.28
C ASN A 47 -0.93 10.98 9.27
N ILE A 48 0.17 10.96 8.51
CA ILE A 48 0.56 11.98 7.54
C ILE A 48 1.07 11.36 6.24
N ALA A 49 1.02 12.13 5.15
CA ALA A 49 1.71 11.79 3.91
C ALA A 49 3.21 12.11 4.03
N LEU A 50 4.06 11.32 3.36
CA LEU A 50 5.52 11.50 3.40
C LEU A 50 6.11 11.48 1.98
N PRO A 51 7.19 12.23 1.70
CA PRO A 51 7.87 12.15 0.41
C PRO A 51 8.50 10.76 0.19
N ILE A 52 8.46 10.28 -1.06
CA ILE A 52 9.07 9.00 -1.47
C ILE A 52 10.06 9.18 -2.65
N GLY A 53 10.44 10.43 -2.91
CA GLY A 53 11.30 10.82 -4.04
C GLY A 53 10.53 11.03 -5.34
N GLN A 54 11.21 11.58 -6.34
CA GLN A 54 10.66 11.85 -7.69
C GLN A 54 9.36 12.68 -7.67
N GLY A 55 9.27 13.60 -6.70
CA GLY A 55 8.10 14.48 -6.52
C GLY A 55 6.82 13.76 -6.08
N GLN A 56 6.90 12.49 -5.65
CA GLN A 56 5.75 11.71 -5.21
C GLN A 56 5.70 11.57 -3.69
N THR A 57 4.54 11.18 -3.17
CA THR A 57 4.30 10.93 -1.75
C THR A 57 3.67 9.56 -1.51
N ILE A 58 3.94 8.98 -0.34
CA ILE A 58 3.11 7.90 0.22
C ILE A 58 1.90 8.54 0.89
N SER A 59 0.70 8.03 0.60
CA SER A 59 -0.55 8.54 1.19
C SER A 59 -0.59 8.32 2.70
N GLN A 60 -1.26 9.22 3.42
CA GLN A 60 -1.48 9.08 4.87
C GLN A 60 -2.20 7.76 5.20
N PRO A 61 -1.90 7.12 6.35
CA PRO A 61 -2.54 5.87 6.76
C PRO A 61 -4.06 5.90 6.74
N TYR A 62 -4.69 7.00 7.17
CA TYR A 62 -6.15 7.14 7.12
C TYR A 62 -6.71 7.02 5.69
N MET A 63 -6.06 7.65 4.70
CA MET A 63 -6.52 7.55 3.31
C MET A 63 -6.37 6.12 2.79
N VAL A 64 -5.24 5.47 3.08
CA VAL A 64 -5.00 4.07 2.72
C VAL A 64 -6.10 3.18 3.30
N ALA A 65 -6.38 3.30 4.60
CA ALA A 65 -7.42 2.53 5.25
C ALA A 65 -8.80 2.82 4.65
N ARG A 66 -9.17 4.09 4.51
CA ARG A 66 -10.50 4.49 4.04
C ARG A 66 -10.77 4.08 2.59
N MET A 67 -9.80 4.27 1.70
CA MET A 67 -9.93 3.83 0.30
C MET A 67 -10.07 2.32 0.22
N THR A 68 -9.35 1.57 1.06
CA THR A 68 -9.39 0.11 1.06
C THR A 68 -10.72 -0.42 1.60
N GLU A 69 -11.23 0.16 2.68
CA GLU A 69 -12.54 -0.19 3.25
C GLU A 69 -13.68 0.03 2.25
N LEU A 70 -13.63 1.13 1.49
CA LEU A 70 -14.65 1.45 0.47
C LEU A 70 -14.63 0.51 -0.76
N LEU A 71 -13.56 -0.26 -0.96
CA LEU A 71 -13.49 -1.24 -2.05
C LEU A 71 -14.23 -2.54 -1.73
N GLU A 72 -14.62 -2.77 -0.47
CA GLU A 72 -15.34 -3.96 -0.01
C GLU A 72 -14.69 -5.28 -0.51
N LEU A 73 -13.36 -5.33 -0.42
CA LEU A 73 -12.56 -6.39 -1.01
C LEU A 73 -12.78 -7.73 -0.30
N THR A 74 -12.85 -8.79 -1.10
CA THR A 74 -12.83 -10.18 -0.64
C THR A 74 -11.47 -10.83 -0.96
N PRO A 75 -11.11 -11.94 -0.26
CA PRO A 75 -9.92 -12.73 -0.60
C PRO A 75 -9.88 -13.27 -2.03
N GLN A 76 -11.01 -13.30 -2.76
CA GLN A 76 -11.09 -13.72 -4.17
C GLN A 76 -10.93 -12.55 -5.14
N SER A 77 -10.84 -11.31 -4.65
CA SER A 77 -10.76 -10.12 -5.49
C SER A 77 -9.46 -10.08 -6.28
N ARG A 78 -9.52 -9.46 -7.46
CA ARG A 78 -8.34 -9.11 -8.25
C ARG A 78 -8.36 -7.61 -8.46
N VAL A 79 -7.27 -6.94 -8.09
CA VAL A 79 -7.23 -5.47 -8.06
C VAL A 79 -6.24 -4.95 -9.09
N LEU A 80 -6.65 -3.92 -9.84
CA LEU A 80 -5.75 -3.07 -10.62
C LEU A 80 -5.52 -1.76 -9.87
N GLU A 81 -4.28 -1.56 -9.42
CA GLU A 81 -3.80 -0.33 -8.83
C GLU A 81 -3.06 0.51 -9.87
N ILE A 82 -3.45 1.78 -10.00
CA ILE A 82 -2.78 2.76 -10.85
C ILE A 82 -1.99 3.72 -9.96
N GLY A 83 -0.66 3.70 -10.09
CA GLY A 83 0.28 4.43 -9.26
C GLY A 83 0.81 3.58 -8.11
N THR A 84 1.79 2.70 -8.40
CA THR A 84 2.46 1.90 -7.35
C THR A 84 3.13 2.76 -6.29
N GLY A 85 3.75 3.89 -6.69
CA GLY A 85 4.46 4.78 -5.79
C GLY A 85 5.54 4.04 -4.98
N SER A 86 5.41 4.07 -3.65
CA SER A 86 6.34 3.35 -2.77
C SER A 86 6.13 1.84 -2.74
N GLY A 87 4.94 1.37 -3.12
CA GLY A 87 4.46 0.00 -2.99
C GLY A 87 3.66 -0.29 -1.71
N TYR A 88 3.42 0.70 -0.85
CA TYR A 88 2.75 0.48 0.43
C TYR A 88 1.29 0.05 0.27
N GLN A 89 0.50 0.79 -0.50
CA GLN A 89 -0.89 0.42 -0.80
C GLN A 89 -0.96 -0.95 -1.49
N THR A 90 -0.07 -1.21 -2.46
CA THR A 90 0.06 -2.51 -3.10
C THR A 90 0.26 -3.65 -2.10
N ALA A 91 1.12 -3.43 -1.08
CA ALA A 91 1.37 -4.41 -0.03
C ALA A 91 0.13 -4.62 0.84
N ILE A 92 -0.58 -3.55 1.25
CA ILE A 92 -1.85 -3.66 1.99
C ILE A 92 -2.85 -4.51 1.22
N LEU A 93 -3.07 -4.17 -0.06
CA LEU A 93 -4.00 -4.90 -0.92
C LEU A 93 -3.61 -6.38 -1.05
N ALA A 94 -2.31 -6.67 -1.18
CA ALA A 94 -1.81 -8.04 -1.30
C ALA A 94 -2.13 -8.94 -0.09
N HIS A 95 -2.33 -8.36 1.10
CA HIS A 95 -2.78 -9.11 2.28
C HIS A 95 -4.29 -9.44 2.25
N LEU A 96 -5.07 -8.75 1.42
CA LEU A 96 -6.53 -8.79 1.45
C LEU A 96 -7.14 -9.52 0.26
N VAL A 97 -6.41 -9.67 -0.85
CA VAL A 97 -6.98 -10.12 -2.13
C VAL A 97 -6.19 -11.26 -2.77
N GLN A 98 -6.82 -11.92 -3.75
CA GLN A 98 -6.20 -13.03 -4.48
C GLN A 98 -4.97 -12.57 -5.26
N HIS A 99 -5.06 -11.41 -5.93
CA HIS A 99 -3.95 -10.88 -6.71
C HIS A 99 -4.04 -9.37 -6.94
N VAL A 100 -2.91 -8.68 -6.85
CA VAL A 100 -2.78 -7.25 -7.14
C VAL A 100 -1.94 -7.04 -8.38
N CYS A 101 -2.45 -6.22 -9.29
CA CYS A 101 -1.72 -5.71 -10.43
C CYS A 101 -1.47 -4.23 -10.24
N SER A 102 -0.21 -3.81 -10.25
CA SER A 102 0.13 -2.42 -10.00
C SER A 102 0.94 -1.82 -11.15
N VAL A 103 0.54 -0.64 -11.61
CA VAL A 103 1.17 0.09 -12.71
C VAL A 103 1.82 1.36 -12.19
N GLU A 104 3.08 1.58 -12.52
CA GLU A 104 3.81 2.81 -12.19
C GLU A 104 4.46 3.39 -13.44
N ARG A 105 4.36 4.70 -13.64
CA ARG A 105 4.95 5.40 -14.79
C ARG A 105 6.40 5.82 -14.55
N ILE A 106 6.80 5.96 -13.29
CA ILE A 106 8.12 6.41 -12.87
C ILE A 106 9.03 5.20 -12.63
N LYS A 107 9.97 4.96 -13.55
CA LYS A 107 10.84 3.78 -13.55
C LYS A 107 11.58 3.55 -12.23
N GLY A 108 12.10 4.62 -11.62
CA GLY A 108 12.82 4.52 -10.35
C GLY A 108 11.94 4.07 -9.19
N LEU A 109 10.69 4.56 -9.12
CA LEU A 109 9.74 4.16 -8.08
C LEU A 109 9.29 2.71 -8.27
N GLN A 110 8.99 2.33 -9.52
CA GLN A 110 8.65 0.95 -9.83
C GLN A 110 9.72 -0.01 -9.31
N TRP A 111 10.99 0.28 -9.61
CA TRP A 111 12.10 -0.61 -9.26
C TRP A 111 12.23 -0.77 -7.75
N GLN A 112 12.11 0.33 -7.00
CA GLN A 112 12.13 0.32 -5.54
C GLN A 112 10.95 -0.46 -4.96
N ALA A 113 9.73 -0.18 -5.42
CA ALA A 113 8.52 -0.87 -4.98
C ALA A 113 8.61 -2.37 -5.22
N ARG A 114 9.04 -2.81 -6.41
CA ARG A 114 9.24 -4.24 -6.72
C ARG A 114 10.22 -4.91 -5.77
N ARG A 115 11.32 -4.23 -5.42
CA ARG A 115 12.31 -4.77 -4.47
C ARG A 115 11.73 -4.87 -3.05
N ARG A 116 11.02 -3.85 -2.58
CA ARG A 116 10.34 -3.87 -1.26
C ARG A 116 9.32 -4.98 -1.16
N LEU A 117 8.45 -5.12 -2.16
CA LEU A 117 7.42 -6.17 -2.22
C LEU A 117 8.04 -7.58 -2.25
N LYS A 118 9.12 -7.76 -3.00
CA LYS A 118 9.88 -9.03 -3.00
C LYS A 118 10.50 -9.33 -1.64
N ASN A 119 11.05 -8.33 -0.95
CA ASN A 119 11.62 -8.50 0.39
C ASN A 119 10.59 -8.78 1.48
N LEU A 120 9.30 -8.58 1.19
CA LEU A 120 8.18 -8.97 2.05
C LEU A 120 7.56 -10.31 1.65
N ASP A 121 8.17 -11.03 0.69
CA ASP A 121 7.70 -12.32 0.17
C ASP A 121 6.25 -12.28 -0.35
N LEU A 122 5.82 -11.14 -0.91
CA LEU A 122 4.51 -10.99 -1.53
C LEU A 122 4.51 -11.56 -2.95
N HIS A 123 3.98 -12.77 -3.11
CA HIS A 123 3.99 -13.51 -4.37
C HIS A 123 2.75 -13.28 -5.24
N ASN A 124 1.68 -12.71 -4.68
CA ASN A 124 0.43 -12.40 -5.37
C ASN A 124 0.40 -10.99 -5.97
N VAL A 125 1.56 -10.41 -6.28
CA VAL A 125 1.68 -9.07 -6.86
C VAL A 125 2.40 -9.12 -8.19
N SER A 126 1.76 -8.52 -9.21
CA SER A 126 2.38 -8.24 -10.50
C SER A 126 2.58 -6.73 -10.64
N THR A 127 3.78 -6.32 -11.06
CA THR A 127 4.10 -4.91 -11.27
C THR A 127 4.46 -4.64 -12.73
N ARG A 128 4.07 -3.46 -13.24
CA ARG A 128 4.38 -3.01 -14.61
C ARG A 128 4.88 -1.57 -14.58
N HIS A 129 6.01 -1.33 -15.25
CA HIS A 129 6.38 0.04 -15.63
C HIS A 129 5.59 0.41 -16.88
N GLY A 130 4.77 1.46 -16.82
CA GLY A 130 3.92 1.84 -17.94
C GLY A 130 2.97 2.98 -17.62
N ASP A 131 2.19 3.37 -18.64
CA ASP A 131 1.16 4.38 -18.50
C ASP A 131 -0.11 3.78 -17.89
N GLY A 132 -0.50 4.28 -16.73
CA GLY A 132 -1.69 3.85 -16.01
C GLY A 132 -3.00 4.10 -16.77
N TRP A 133 -3.03 5.09 -17.67
CA TRP A 133 -4.20 5.40 -18.50
C TRP A 133 -4.59 4.27 -19.44
N GLN A 134 -3.66 3.37 -19.75
CA GLN A 134 -3.88 2.20 -20.62
C GLN A 134 -4.39 0.97 -19.84
N GLY A 135 -4.45 1.05 -18.51
CA GLY A 135 -4.71 -0.10 -17.65
C GLY A 135 -3.73 -1.26 -17.88
N TRP A 136 -4.17 -2.50 -17.59
CA TRP A 136 -3.35 -3.70 -17.81
C TRP A 136 -4.16 -4.96 -18.18
N GLN A 137 -4.95 -4.87 -19.25
CA GLN A 137 -5.84 -5.95 -19.70
C GLN A 137 -5.13 -7.30 -19.92
N ALA A 138 -3.91 -7.30 -20.45
CA ALA A 138 -3.17 -8.54 -20.77
C ALA A 138 -2.93 -9.46 -19.56
N ARG A 139 -3.00 -8.96 -18.33
CA ARG A 139 -2.77 -9.75 -17.10
C ARG A 139 -3.88 -9.57 -16.06
N CYS A 140 -4.61 -8.46 -16.15
CA CYS A 140 -5.54 -7.98 -15.15
C CYS A 140 -6.73 -7.39 -15.90
N ALA A 141 -7.64 -8.26 -16.33
CA ALA A 141 -8.95 -7.81 -16.79
C ALA A 141 -9.66 -7.16 -15.59
N VAL A 142 -10.20 -5.96 -15.82
CA VAL A 142 -11.02 -5.21 -14.86
C VAL A 142 -12.41 -5.82 -14.84
#